data_AF-A0A2V7IM23-F1
#
_entry.id   AF-A0A2V7IM23-F1
#
_cell.length_a   1.000
_cell.length_b   1.000
_cell.length_c   1.000
_cell.angle_alpha   90.00
_cell.angle_beta   90.00
_cell.angle_gamma   90.00
#
_symmetry.space_group_name_H-M   'P 1'
#
loop_
_entity.id
_entity.type
_entity.pdbx_description
1 polymer ?
#
loop_
_entity_poly.entity_id
_entity_poly.type
_entity_poly.pdbx_seq_one_letter_code
_entity_poly.pdbx_strand_id
1 'polypeptide(L)'
;MHSWTPRFCRGSFSEHHHTPRFTCNPGGSMHHWRTFLAALIVVACGDQMPPSAVGGSASMLANAQSELVPAVVFNTQMRSELEVPACASESKGHAQVKVLEDGTIEAAATISNKGGESVRFGHIHHLPPGQATGPIIWWLTTPVGVDLNLTEEHIDVQQQGVFVTNPHFATAELALAELLSDPSSFYVNFHSDVCPGGFARGFLP
;
A
#
# COMPACT_ATOMS: atom_id res chain seq x y z
N MET A 1 29.82 60.36 -30.47
CA MET A 1 30.63 59.96 -31.63
C MET A 1 30.43 58.46 -31.86
N HIS A 2 29.87 58.12 -33.04
CA HIS A 2 29.76 56.79 -33.69
C HIS A 2 28.80 55.75 -33.02
N SER A 3 27.54 55.58 -33.46
CA SER A 3 26.94 55.02 -34.72
C SER A 3 26.62 53.52 -34.59
N TRP A 4 25.35 53.12 -34.44
CA TRP A 4 24.40 52.63 -35.48
C TRP A 4 24.83 51.35 -36.23
N THR A 5 24.32 50.16 -35.84
CA THR A 5 23.11 49.40 -36.32
C THR A 5 23.43 48.39 -37.47
N PRO A 6 22.50 47.53 -37.93
CA PRO A 6 22.48 46.10 -37.64
C PRO A 6 22.56 45.25 -38.92
N ARG A 7 22.45 43.91 -38.83
CA ARG A 7 22.18 43.07 -40.01
C ARG A 7 20.86 42.32 -39.82
N PHE A 8 19.87 42.73 -40.61
CA PHE A 8 18.66 41.99 -40.93
C PHE A 8 19.01 40.81 -41.85
N CYS A 9 18.29 39.69 -41.72
CA CYS A 9 17.59 39.06 -42.85
C CYS A 9 16.51 38.10 -42.32
N ARG A 10 15.40 38.10 -43.06
CA ARG A 10 14.08 37.55 -42.74
C ARG A 10 13.74 36.49 -43.80
N GLY A 11 12.88 35.55 -43.45
CA GLY A 11 12.17 34.64 -44.37
C GLY A 11 12.63 33.18 -44.23
N SER A 12 11.79 32.15 -44.36
CA SER A 12 10.38 32.05 -44.74
C SER A 12 9.86 30.68 -44.30
N PHE A 13 8.53 30.57 -44.22
CA PHE A 13 7.66 29.42 -43.94
C PHE A 13 8.05 28.08 -44.59
N SER A 14 7.82 26.96 -43.88
CA SER A 14 7.19 25.75 -44.44
C SER A 14 6.58 24.90 -43.33
N GLU A 15 5.27 24.69 -43.42
CA GLU A 15 4.52 23.66 -42.69
C GLU A 15 4.99 22.26 -43.10
N HIS A 16 5.03 21.32 -42.16
CA HIS A 16 4.58 19.94 -42.40
C HIS A 16 4.17 19.27 -41.08
N HIS A 17 2.86 19.06 -40.97
CA HIS A 17 2.20 18.13 -40.07
C HIS A 17 2.91 16.77 -40.01
N HIS A 18 3.20 16.25 -38.82
CA HIS A 18 3.28 14.80 -38.58
C HIS A 18 2.60 14.48 -37.25
N THR A 19 1.34 14.06 -37.35
CA THR A 19 0.58 13.33 -36.34
C THR A 19 1.26 11.99 -36.02
N PRO A 20 1.45 11.60 -34.75
CA PRO A 20 1.75 10.22 -34.42
C PRO A 20 0.47 9.38 -34.54
N ARG A 21 0.50 8.38 -35.43
CA ARG A 21 -0.55 7.36 -35.56
C ARG A 21 -0.40 6.33 -34.44
N PHE A 22 -1.51 6.10 -33.74
CA PHE A 22 -1.74 4.91 -32.93
C PHE A 22 -1.75 3.66 -33.83
N THR A 23 -0.99 2.65 -33.46
CA THR A 23 -1.19 1.26 -33.93
C THR A 23 -1.61 0.42 -32.74
N CYS A 24 -2.89 0.05 -32.72
CA CYS A 24 -3.37 -1.10 -31.96
C CYS A 24 -3.00 -2.36 -32.73
N ASN A 25 -2.53 -3.39 -32.03
CA ASN A 25 -2.86 -4.76 -32.41
C ASN A 25 -2.97 -5.67 -31.19
N PRO A 26 -3.91 -6.63 -31.20
CA PRO A 26 -4.31 -7.43 -30.05
C PRO A 26 -3.58 -8.77 -29.97
N GLY A 27 -3.61 -9.40 -28.80
CA GLY A 27 -3.17 -10.78 -28.58
C GLY A 27 -2.22 -10.86 -27.39
N GLY A 28 -2.39 -11.76 -26.42
CA GLY A 28 -3.33 -12.84 -26.23
C GLY A 28 -3.03 -13.42 -24.84
N SER A 29 -4.08 -13.83 -24.15
CA SER A 29 -4.04 -14.51 -22.85
C SER A 29 -3.23 -15.81 -22.94
N MET A 30 -2.35 -16.07 -21.97
CA MET A 30 -2.01 -17.44 -21.55
C MET A 30 -1.68 -17.49 -20.06
N HIS A 31 -2.70 -17.79 -19.25
CA HIS A 31 -2.57 -18.31 -17.90
C HIS A 31 -1.86 -19.67 -17.95
N HIS A 32 -0.69 -19.76 -17.35
CA HIS A 32 0.04 -21.03 -17.22
C HIS A 32 -0.35 -21.71 -15.90
N TRP A 33 -1.46 -22.43 -15.94
CA TRP A 33 -1.88 -23.35 -14.88
C TRP A 33 -1.10 -24.66 -15.05
N ARG A 34 -0.14 -24.96 -14.15
CA ARG A 34 0.56 -26.24 -14.13
C ARG A 34 -0.18 -27.20 -13.20
N THR A 35 -0.95 -28.11 -13.78
CA THR A 35 -1.50 -29.28 -13.10
C THR A 35 -0.39 -30.32 -12.88
N PHE A 36 -0.20 -30.74 -11.63
CA PHE A 36 0.64 -31.88 -11.29
C PHE A 36 -0.17 -33.17 -11.38
N LEU A 37 0.25 -34.10 -12.25
CA LEU A 37 -0.23 -35.48 -12.31
C LEU A 37 0.60 -36.33 -11.35
N ALA A 38 -0.02 -36.85 -10.29
CA ALA A 38 0.56 -37.89 -9.45
C ALA A 38 0.22 -39.26 -10.04
N ALA A 39 1.24 -40.03 -10.40
CA ALA A 39 1.09 -41.41 -10.86
C ALA A 39 0.90 -42.36 -9.66
N LEU A 40 -0.22 -43.07 -9.62
CA LEU A 40 -0.48 -44.18 -8.71
C LEU A 40 0.11 -45.47 -9.32
N ILE A 41 1.16 -46.01 -8.71
CA ILE A 41 1.59 -47.40 -8.94
C ILE A 41 0.97 -48.25 -7.84
N VAL A 42 0.04 -49.13 -8.21
CA VAL A 42 -0.46 -50.20 -7.35
C VAL A 42 0.29 -51.48 -7.74
N VAL A 43 1.15 -51.96 -6.86
CA VAL A 43 1.63 -53.35 -6.87
C VAL A 43 1.03 -54.01 -5.62
N ALA A 44 0.08 -54.90 -5.86
CA ALA A 44 -0.47 -55.82 -4.88
C ALA A 44 0.23 -57.16 -5.01
N CYS A 45 0.65 -57.76 -3.89
CA CYS A 45 0.75 -59.21 -3.69
C CYS A 45 1.07 -59.51 -2.22
N GLY A 46 0.26 -60.36 -1.58
CA GLY A 46 0.68 -61.18 -0.43
C GLY A 46 -0.17 -61.05 0.84
N ASP A 47 -1.10 -61.98 1.02
CA ASP A 47 -1.88 -62.23 2.24
C ASP A 47 -1.04 -62.55 3.47
N GLN A 48 -1.41 -61.98 4.63
CA GLN A 48 -1.48 -62.63 5.95
C GLN A 48 -2.10 -61.68 7.00
N MET A 49 -2.99 -62.20 7.86
CA MET A 49 -3.82 -61.46 8.84
C MET A 49 -3.84 -62.26 10.18
N PRO A 50 -4.20 -61.73 11.38
CA PRO A 50 -4.09 -60.41 12.05
C PRO A 50 -3.35 -60.53 13.43
N PRO A 51 -3.32 -59.54 14.38
CA PRO A 51 -4.48 -59.01 15.13
C PRO A 51 -4.52 -57.47 15.28
N SER A 52 -5.75 -56.98 15.45
CA SER A 52 -6.20 -55.73 16.07
C SER A 52 -5.14 -54.72 16.56
N ALA A 53 -5.13 -53.54 15.93
CA ALA A 53 -4.81 -52.28 16.59
C ALA A 53 -5.69 -51.18 15.98
N VAL A 54 -6.73 -50.79 16.71
CA VAL A 54 -7.43 -49.52 16.51
C VAL A 54 -6.44 -48.42 16.91
N GLY A 55 -5.90 -47.69 15.95
CA GLY A 55 -5.01 -46.58 16.25
C GLY A 55 -4.37 -46.00 15.02
N GLY A 56 -4.67 -44.74 14.71
CA GLY A 56 -3.91 -43.96 13.74
C GLY A 56 -4.69 -43.59 12.49
N SER A 57 -5.69 -42.72 12.63
CA SER A 57 -6.10 -41.83 11.53
C SER A 57 -6.53 -40.44 12.00
N ALA A 58 -6.55 -40.17 13.31
CA ALA A 58 -6.85 -38.83 13.84
C ALA A 58 -5.63 -37.87 13.78
N SER A 59 -4.40 -38.41 13.77
CA SER A 59 -3.18 -37.60 13.89
C SER A 59 -2.79 -36.86 12.60
N MET A 60 -3.26 -37.31 11.44
CA MET A 60 -2.94 -36.69 10.14
C MET A 60 -3.94 -35.61 9.72
N LEU A 61 -5.09 -35.52 10.40
CA LEU A 61 -6.07 -34.43 10.22
C LEU A 61 -5.95 -33.34 11.29
N ALA A 62 -5.28 -33.62 12.42
CA ALA A 62 -5.04 -32.63 13.47
C ALA A 62 -3.86 -31.68 13.18
N ASN A 63 -2.98 -32.03 12.24
CA ASN A 63 -1.77 -31.24 11.95
C ASN A 63 -1.92 -30.22 10.80
N ALA A 64 -3.10 -30.14 10.19
CA ALA A 64 -3.40 -29.16 9.13
C ALA A 64 -4.19 -27.94 9.64
N GLN A 65 -4.45 -27.88 10.95
CA GLN A 65 -4.82 -26.65 11.66
C GLN A 65 -3.57 -26.16 12.39
N SER A 66 -2.49 -25.92 11.64
CA SER A 66 -1.40 -25.09 12.16
C SER A 66 -2.06 -23.77 12.56
N GLU A 67 -1.97 -23.44 13.85
CA GLU A 67 -2.42 -22.17 14.39
C GLU A 67 -1.79 -21.04 13.57
N LEU A 68 -2.52 -20.48 12.61
CA LEU A 68 -2.15 -19.22 12.00
C LEU A 68 -2.33 -18.20 13.11
N VAL A 69 -1.24 -17.61 13.59
CA VAL A 69 -1.30 -16.53 14.57
C VAL A 69 -2.22 -15.44 13.97
N PRO A 70 -3.34 -15.09 14.62
CA PRO A 70 -4.23 -14.09 14.07
C PRO A 70 -3.48 -12.77 13.90
N ALA A 71 -3.65 -12.15 12.74
CA ALA A 71 -3.07 -10.85 12.48
C ALA A 71 -3.54 -9.80 13.50
N VAL A 72 -2.65 -8.90 13.90
CA VAL A 72 -3.01 -7.76 14.74
C VAL A 72 -3.62 -6.69 13.84
N VAL A 73 -4.81 -6.20 14.19
CA VAL A 73 -5.56 -5.24 13.36
C VAL A 73 -5.83 -3.97 14.16
N PHE A 74 -5.35 -2.86 13.63
CA PHE A 74 -5.63 -1.52 14.10
C PHE A 74 -6.62 -0.83 13.16
N ASN A 75 -7.54 -0.06 13.73
CA ASN A 75 -8.50 0.74 12.97
C ASN A 75 -8.48 2.16 13.50
N THR A 76 -8.54 3.14 12.61
CA THR A 76 -8.67 4.55 12.99
C THR A 76 -9.62 5.30 12.06
N GLN A 77 -10.36 6.24 12.63
CA GLN A 77 -11.05 7.27 11.86
C GLN A 77 -10.09 8.43 11.60
N MET A 78 -10.07 8.90 10.36
CA MET A 78 -9.20 9.98 9.90
C MET A 78 -10.03 11.23 9.62
N ARG A 79 -9.57 12.38 10.11
CA ARG A 79 -10.26 13.67 9.92
C ARG A 79 -9.27 14.83 9.82
N SER A 80 -9.68 15.90 9.17
CA SER A 80 -8.85 17.08 8.92
C SER A 80 -8.54 17.87 10.20
N GLU A 81 -9.42 17.84 11.20
CA GLU A 81 -9.23 18.56 12.47
C GLU A 81 -8.16 17.93 13.37
N LEU A 82 -7.74 16.70 13.05
CA LEU A 82 -6.64 16.02 13.73
C LEU A 82 -5.26 16.38 13.16
N GLU A 83 -5.22 17.13 12.06
CA GLU A 83 -3.97 17.63 11.50
C GLU A 83 -3.33 18.73 12.35
N VAL A 84 -2.01 18.88 12.22
CA VAL A 84 -1.25 19.92 12.92
C VAL A 84 -0.35 20.64 11.93
N PRO A 85 -0.69 21.88 11.51
CA PRO A 85 -1.98 22.56 11.76
C PRO A 85 -3.15 21.88 11.04
N ALA A 86 -4.37 22.12 11.53
CA ALA A 86 -5.59 21.62 10.90
C ALA A 86 -5.72 22.14 9.45
N CYS A 87 -6.13 21.28 8.51
CA CYS A 87 -6.50 21.72 7.16
C CYS A 87 -8.01 21.95 7.06
N ALA A 88 -8.44 22.94 6.28
CA ALA A 88 -9.85 23.16 6.00
C ALA A 88 -10.32 22.18 4.91
N SER A 89 -10.74 20.98 5.32
CA SER A 89 -11.25 19.93 4.44
C SER A 89 -12.48 19.29 5.08
N GLU A 90 -13.50 19.01 4.26
CA GLU A 90 -14.69 18.24 4.68
C GLU A 90 -14.48 16.72 4.51
N SER A 91 -13.34 16.32 3.96
CA SER A 91 -13.01 14.94 3.67
C SER A 91 -12.62 14.19 4.93
N LYS A 92 -13.03 12.92 4.98
CA LYS A 92 -12.88 12.03 6.14
C LYS A 92 -12.54 10.65 5.64
N GLY A 93 -11.91 9.84 6.48
CA GLY A 93 -11.62 8.47 6.12
C GLY A 93 -11.67 7.50 7.28
N HIS A 94 -11.56 6.23 6.94
CA HIS A 94 -11.29 5.14 7.87
C HIS A 94 -10.08 4.39 7.33
N ALA A 95 -9.11 4.10 8.19
CA ALA A 95 -7.97 3.27 7.84
C ALA A 95 -7.93 2.03 8.73
N GLN A 96 -7.52 0.92 8.12
CA GLN A 96 -7.20 -0.33 8.78
C GLN A 96 -5.73 -0.66 8.49
N VAL A 97 -4.98 -0.97 9.54
CA VAL A 97 -3.59 -1.44 9.46
C VAL A 97 -3.55 -2.83 10.07
N LYS A 98 -3.15 -3.81 9.28
CA LYS A 98 -3.07 -5.21 9.67
C LYS A 98 -1.62 -5.66 9.65
N VAL A 99 -1.14 -6.13 10.79
CA VAL A 99 0.19 -6.73 10.96
C VAL A 99 0.05 -8.23 10.87
N LEU A 100 0.63 -8.84 9.85
CA LEU A 100 0.70 -10.29 9.69
C LEU A 100 1.77 -10.90 10.61
N GLU A 101 1.72 -12.21 10.78
CA GLU A 101 2.66 -12.97 11.60
C GLU A 101 4.13 -12.78 11.17
N ASP A 102 4.37 -12.65 9.86
CA ASP A 102 5.70 -12.43 9.29
C ASP A 102 6.18 -10.96 9.39
N GLY A 103 5.38 -10.09 10.02
CA GLY A 103 5.65 -8.67 10.16
C GLY A 103 5.24 -7.82 8.96
N THR A 104 4.65 -8.41 7.92
CA THR A 104 4.08 -7.66 6.80
C THR A 104 2.94 -6.76 7.26
N ILE A 105 2.97 -5.50 6.82
CA ILE A 105 1.84 -4.57 6.95
C ILE A 105 0.94 -4.69 5.72
N GLU A 106 -0.32 -5.01 5.92
CA GLU A 106 -1.40 -4.78 4.95
C GLU A 106 -2.21 -3.56 5.41
N ALA A 107 -2.41 -2.59 4.54
CA ALA A 107 -3.18 -1.39 4.85
C ALA A 107 -4.36 -1.23 3.88
N ALA A 108 -5.50 -0.84 4.44
CA ALA A 108 -6.66 -0.43 3.69
C ALA A 108 -7.14 0.94 4.19
N ALA A 109 -7.59 1.80 3.29
CA ALA A 109 -8.23 3.06 3.64
C ALA A 109 -9.40 3.33 2.71
N THR A 110 -10.49 3.82 3.29
CA THR A 110 -11.64 4.33 2.55
C THR A 110 -11.79 5.80 2.89
N ILE A 111 -11.84 6.67 1.88
CA ILE A 111 -11.91 8.12 2.02
C ILE A 111 -13.20 8.61 1.36
N SER A 112 -13.98 9.38 2.12
CA SER A 112 -15.06 10.21 1.58
C SER A 112 -14.48 11.59 1.27
N ASN A 113 -14.25 11.84 -0.01
CA ASN A 113 -13.52 12.98 -0.55
C ASN A 113 -14.45 14.19 -0.83
N LYS A 114 -15.25 14.57 0.17
CA LYS A 114 -16.29 15.61 0.01
C LYS A 114 -15.74 17.01 -0.26
N GLY A 115 -14.51 17.29 0.16
CA GLY A 115 -13.84 18.55 -0.15
C GLY A 115 -13.29 18.65 -1.58
N GLY A 116 -13.39 17.58 -2.38
CA GLY A 116 -12.91 17.55 -3.77
C GLY A 116 -11.39 17.60 -3.90
N GLU A 117 -10.67 16.97 -2.97
CA GLU A 117 -9.22 16.99 -2.89
C GLU A 117 -8.61 16.18 -4.05
N SER A 118 -7.47 16.66 -4.55
CA SER A 118 -6.54 15.85 -5.34
C SER A 118 -5.62 15.08 -4.40
N VAL A 119 -6.02 13.87 -4.03
CA VAL A 119 -5.29 13.01 -3.09
C VAL A 119 -4.02 12.48 -3.76
N ARG A 120 -2.88 12.75 -3.11
CA ARG A 120 -1.55 12.48 -3.65
C ARG A 120 -1.00 11.14 -3.20
N PHE A 121 -1.08 10.86 -1.89
CA PHE A 121 -0.54 9.65 -1.26
C PHE A 121 -0.97 9.55 0.21
N GLY A 122 -0.75 8.37 0.81
CA GLY A 122 -1.00 8.09 2.22
C GLY A 122 0.14 7.34 2.91
N HIS A 123 0.28 7.57 4.22
CA HIS A 123 1.38 7.05 5.03
C HIS A 123 0.94 6.63 6.43
N ILE A 124 1.77 5.82 7.07
CA ILE A 124 1.84 5.72 8.53
C ILE A 124 3.04 6.54 9.00
N HIS A 125 2.82 7.39 9.98
CA HIS A 125 3.84 8.15 10.70
C HIS A 125 3.98 7.61 12.13
N HIS A 126 5.15 7.84 12.72
CA HIS A 126 5.37 7.69 14.16
C HIS A 126 5.58 9.07 14.76
N LEU A 127 4.83 9.44 15.79
CA LEU A 127 4.90 10.73 16.48
C LEU A 127 5.84 10.64 17.69
N PRO A 128 7.06 11.19 17.61
CA PRO A 128 7.95 11.17 18.76
C PRO A 128 7.38 12.04 19.90
N PRO A 129 7.59 11.68 21.17
CA PRO A 129 7.13 12.48 22.30
C PRO A 129 7.55 13.95 22.21
N GLY A 130 6.59 14.85 22.45
CA GLY A 130 6.81 16.29 22.41
C GLY A 130 6.87 16.92 21.02
N GLN A 131 6.67 16.14 19.94
CA GLN A 131 6.56 16.66 18.58
C GLN A 131 5.10 16.86 18.15
N ALA A 132 4.89 17.74 17.17
CA ALA A 132 3.58 17.99 16.56
C ALA A 132 3.30 17.06 15.36
N THR A 133 4.36 16.60 14.69
CA THR A 133 4.33 15.70 13.54
C THR A 133 5.53 14.75 13.60
N GLY A 134 5.44 13.66 12.85
CA GLY A 134 6.45 12.60 12.85
C GLY A 134 6.97 12.24 11.46
N PRO A 135 8.10 11.50 11.36
CA PRO A 135 8.57 10.96 10.09
C PRO A 135 7.61 9.92 9.51
N ILE A 136 7.66 9.74 8.18
CA ILE A 136 6.99 8.64 7.48
C ILE A 136 7.72 7.34 7.80
N ILE A 137 6.97 6.34 8.25
CA ILE A 137 7.50 5.00 8.54
C ILE A 137 7.10 4.00 7.45
N TRP A 138 5.85 4.05 6.98
CA TRP A 138 5.38 3.22 5.87
C TRP A 138 4.59 4.04 4.85
N TRP A 139 4.80 3.77 3.56
CA TRP A 139 3.88 4.18 2.50
C TRP A 139 2.70 3.24 2.43
N LEU A 140 1.50 3.81 2.27
CA LEU A 140 0.25 3.07 2.12
C LEU A 140 -0.33 3.19 0.71
N THR A 141 0.37 3.86 -0.19
CA THR A 141 -0.03 4.03 -1.59
C THR A 141 1.12 3.71 -2.53
N THR A 142 0.78 3.23 -3.73
CA THR A 142 1.74 2.88 -4.77
C THR A 142 1.37 3.52 -6.10
N PRO A 143 2.36 3.94 -6.92
CA PRO A 143 3.79 3.83 -6.70
C PRO A 143 4.31 4.77 -5.57
N VAL A 144 5.33 4.32 -4.84
CA VAL A 144 5.92 5.11 -3.74
C VAL A 144 6.54 6.40 -4.29
N GLY A 145 6.31 7.53 -3.61
CA GLY A 145 6.87 8.83 -4.01
C GLY A 145 6.22 9.46 -5.24
N VAL A 146 5.13 8.89 -5.76
CA VAL A 146 4.38 9.42 -6.90
C VAL A 146 3.14 10.14 -6.40
N ASP A 147 2.83 11.25 -7.07
CA ASP A 147 1.55 11.93 -6.92
C ASP A 147 0.46 11.17 -7.70
N LEU A 148 -0.51 10.62 -6.99
CA LEU A 148 -1.55 9.79 -7.60
C LEU A 148 -2.68 10.62 -8.23
N ASN A 149 -2.86 11.87 -7.80
CA ASN A 149 -3.94 12.76 -8.23
C ASN A 149 -5.33 12.08 -8.28
N LEU A 150 -5.69 11.36 -7.21
CA LEU A 150 -7.02 10.74 -7.07
C LEU A 150 -8.04 11.82 -6.70
N THR A 151 -9.16 11.89 -7.41
CA THR A 151 -10.12 13.01 -7.30
C THR A 151 -11.56 12.54 -7.15
N GLU A 152 -11.77 11.23 -7.10
CA GLU A 152 -13.07 10.60 -6.92
C GLU A 152 -13.69 11.00 -5.57
N GLU A 153 -15.01 11.12 -5.50
CA GLU A 153 -15.73 11.40 -4.24
C GLU A 153 -15.58 10.29 -3.19
N HIS A 154 -15.27 9.08 -3.65
CA HIS A 154 -15.02 7.91 -2.82
C HIS A 154 -13.76 7.22 -3.31
N ILE A 155 -12.77 7.11 -2.43
CA ILE A 155 -11.46 6.55 -2.75
C ILE A 155 -11.21 5.37 -1.83
N ASP A 156 -10.94 4.21 -2.41
CA ASP A 156 -10.48 3.02 -1.70
C ASP A 156 -9.01 2.75 -2.04
N VAL A 157 -8.20 2.56 -1.02
CA VAL A 157 -6.79 2.19 -1.12
C VAL A 157 -6.61 0.86 -0.39
N GLN A 158 -5.95 -0.11 -1.04
CA GLN A 158 -5.52 -1.36 -0.41
C GLN A 158 -4.13 -1.68 -0.92
N GLN A 159 -3.14 -1.72 -0.04
CA GLN A 159 -1.74 -1.95 -0.40
C GLN A 159 -0.98 -2.62 0.75
N GLN A 160 0.11 -3.31 0.40
CA GLN A 160 1.13 -3.66 1.38
C GLN A 160 1.90 -2.40 1.77
N GLY A 161 2.14 -2.22 3.06
CA GLY A 161 2.94 -1.11 3.58
C GLY A 161 4.39 -1.23 3.15
N VAL A 162 4.95 -0.17 2.56
CA VAL A 162 6.36 -0.13 2.16
C VAL A 162 7.15 0.65 3.19
N PHE A 163 8.01 -0.03 3.94
CA PHE A 163 8.86 0.60 4.95
C PHE A 163 9.81 1.65 4.34
N VAL A 164 9.95 2.78 5.01
CA VAL A 164 10.86 3.85 4.64
C VAL A 164 12.08 3.83 5.55
N THR A 165 13.24 3.58 4.95
CA THR A 165 14.51 3.79 5.66
C THR A 165 14.66 5.26 6.01
N ASN A 166 14.66 5.56 7.31
CA ASN A 166 14.85 6.91 7.84
C ASN A 166 15.76 6.86 9.09
N PRO A 167 16.28 8.00 9.57
CA PRO A 167 17.11 8.01 10.77
C PRO A 167 16.37 7.70 12.09
N HIS A 168 15.03 7.59 12.06
CA HIS A 168 14.17 7.42 13.23
C HIS A 168 14.08 5.95 13.64
N PHE A 169 13.88 5.04 12.68
CA PHE A 169 14.00 3.60 12.90
C PHE A 169 15.02 3.00 11.93
N ALA A 170 16.03 2.33 12.47
CA ALA A 170 17.10 1.74 11.67
C ALA A 170 16.61 0.58 10.77
N THR A 171 15.55 -0.13 11.18
CA THR A 171 14.98 -1.25 10.43
C THR A 171 13.46 -1.30 10.57
N ALA A 172 12.80 -2.04 9.67
CA ALA A 172 11.36 -2.26 9.70
C ALA A 172 10.93 -3.02 10.96
N GLU A 173 11.75 -3.97 11.42
CA GLU A 173 11.49 -4.79 12.60
C GLU A 173 11.46 -3.95 13.88
N LEU A 174 12.35 -2.96 14.01
CA LEU A 174 12.35 -2.04 15.15
C LEU A 174 11.13 -1.13 15.13
N ALA A 175 10.77 -0.60 13.96
CA ALA A 175 9.57 0.20 13.80
C ALA A 175 8.29 -0.60 14.11
N LEU A 176 8.26 -1.87 13.69
CA LEU A 176 7.14 -2.76 13.95
C LEU A 176 7.01 -3.13 15.43
N ALA A 177 8.15 -3.38 16.10
CA ALA A 177 8.16 -3.63 17.53
C ALA A 177 7.58 -2.45 18.31
N GLU A 178 7.91 -1.22 17.92
CA GLU A 178 7.33 -0.01 18.52
C GLU A 178 5.83 0.15 18.19
N LEU A 179 5.43 -0.11 16.94
CA LEU A 179 4.01 -0.06 16.54
C LEU A 179 3.16 -1.04 17.35
N LEU A 180 3.68 -2.22 17.66
CA LEU A 180 2.98 -3.23 18.44
C LEU A 180 2.99 -2.93 19.95
N SER A 181 3.98 -2.19 20.46
CA SER A 181 4.10 -1.86 21.89
C SER A 181 3.34 -0.57 22.27
N ASP A 182 3.38 0.44 21.42
CA ASP A 182 2.70 1.73 21.57
C ASP A 182 2.05 2.17 20.25
N PRO A 183 0.98 1.49 19.80
CA PRO A 183 0.25 1.87 18.59
C PRO A 183 -0.24 3.32 18.62
N SER A 184 -0.58 3.86 19.81
CA SER A 184 -1.09 5.22 19.96
C SER A 184 -0.09 6.32 19.57
N SER A 185 1.20 5.99 19.53
CA SER A 185 2.25 6.87 19.00
C SER A 185 2.27 6.95 17.47
N PHE A 186 1.51 6.10 16.76
CA PHE A 186 1.45 6.06 15.31
C PHE A 186 0.13 6.64 14.79
N TYR A 187 0.19 7.24 13.60
CA TYR A 187 -0.99 7.75 12.93
C TYR A 187 -0.94 7.51 11.42
N VAL A 188 -2.11 7.24 10.85
CA VAL A 188 -2.31 7.25 9.40
C VAL A 188 -2.58 8.68 8.96
N ASN A 189 -2.00 9.09 7.83
CA ASN A 189 -2.27 10.37 7.22
C ASN A 189 -2.36 10.28 5.69
N PHE A 190 -3.28 11.03 5.09
CA PHE A 190 -3.39 11.23 3.64
C PHE A 190 -3.22 12.70 3.27
N HIS A 191 -2.54 12.93 2.15
CA HIS A 191 -2.14 14.26 1.69
C HIS A 191 -2.81 14.61 0.37
N SER A 192 -3.06 15.90 0.15
CA SER A 192 -3.59 16.45 -1.10
C SER A 192 -2.79 17.67 -1.55
N ASP A 193 -3.06 18.20 -2.74
CA ASP A 193 -2.41 19.44 -3.19
C ASP A 193 -2.78 20.64 -2.31
N VAL A 194 -4.03 20.71 -1.88
CA VAL A 194 -4.55 21.81 -1.02
C VAL A 194 -4.15 21.65 0.45
N CYS A 195 -3.90 20.42 0.88
CA CYS A 195 -3.48 20.08 2.24
C CYS A 195 -2.18 19.26 2.20
N PRO A 196 -1.03 19.87 1.87
CA PRO A 196 0.22 19.14 1.71
C PRO A 196 0.74 18.54 3.02
N GLY A 197 0.38 19.11 4.17
CA GLY A 197 0.68 18.55 5.50
C GLY A 197 -0.21 17.37 5.91
N GLY A 198 -1.31 17.16 5.19
CA GLY A 198 -2.34 16.15 5.47
C GLY A 198 -3.74 16.78 5.51
N PHE A 199 -4.75 16.04 5.05
CA PHE A 199 -6.17 16.39 5.18
C PHE A 199 -6.97 15.37 5.99
N ALA A 200 -6.38 14.22 6.30
CA ALA A 200 -7.08 13.12 6.96
C ALA A 200 -6.08 12.35 7.82
N ARG A 201 -5.92 12.80 9.07
CA ARG A 201 -5.10 12.15 10.09
C ARG A 201 -5.96 11.32 11.04
N GLY A 202 -5.46 10.15 11.46
CA GLY A 202 -6.05 9.37 12.55
C GLY A 202 -4.99 8.55 13.30
N PHE A 203 -5.01 8.58 14.62
CA PHE A 203 -4.11 7.81 15.49
C PHE A 203 -4.59 6.38 15.66
N LEU A 204 -3.66 5.42 15.69
CA LEU A 204 -3.98 4.03 15.99
C LEU A 204 -4.34 3.89 17.49
N PRO A 205 -5.13 2.86 17.89
CA PRO A 205 -5.75 2.77 19.21
C PRO A 205 -4.76 2.41 20.33
#